data_AF-A0AAI9X4P0-F1
#
_entry.id   AF-A0AAI9X4P0-F1
#
_cell.length_a   1.000
_cell.length_b   1.000
_cell.length_c   1.000
_cell.angle_alpha   90.00
_cell.angle_beta   90.00
_cell.angle_gamma   90.00
#
_symmetry.space_group_name_H-M   'P 1'
#
loop_
_entity.id
_entity.type
_entity.pdbx_description
1 polymer ?
#
loop_
_entity_poly.entity_id
_entity_poly.type
_entity_poly.pdbx_seq_one_letter_code
_entity_poly.pdbx_strand_id
1 'polypeptide(L)'
;MQGHEERELSSLVKWSQASGAMWLHMLLLSGFNDQYSFPFTQLRAHLGATEWARRGMEFDNPKELEEFAAQKVKEMDMYEEALEEIEKSKALVDTGNMTKDMFIQRHL
;
A
#
# COMPACT_ATOMS: atom_id res chain seq x y z
N MET A 1 -31.07 -30.29 1.99
CA MET A 1 -29.96 -29.48 1.43
C MET A 1 -29.98 -29.69 -0.08
N GLN A 2 -30.65 -28.79 -0.82
CA GLN A 2 -30.68 -28.83 -2.28
C GLN A 2 -29.31 -28.44 -2.81
N GLY A 3 -28.84 -29.22 -3.79
CA GLY A 3 -27.49 -29.20 -4.31
C GLY A 3 -27.07 -27.84 -4.83
N HIS A 4 -25.86 -27.45 -4.47
CA HIS A 4 -25.08 -26.54 -5.27
C HIS A 4 -24.86 -27.25 -6.62
N GLU A 5 -25.69 -26.95 -7.62
CA GLU A 5 -25.31 -27.20 -9.01
C GLU A 5 -23.93 -26.56 -9.19
N GLU A 6 -22.95 -27.34 -9.64
CA GLU A 6 -21.62 -26.84 -10.01
C GLU A 6 -21.80 -25.83 -11.14
N ARG A 7 -22.08 -24.57 -10.78
CA ARG A 7 -22.15 -23.47 -11.74
C ARG A 7 -20.77 -23.35 -12.37
N GLU A 8 -20.69 -23.69 -13.65
CA GLU A 8 -19.45 -23.55 -14.39
C GLU A 8 -18.92 -22.11 -14.26
N LEU A 9 -17.64 -22.00 -13.95
CA LEU A 9 -16.96 -20.71 -13.95
C LEU A 9 -17.03 -20.10 -15.35
N SER A 10 -17.27 -18.78 -15.39
CA SER A 10 -17.23 -18.04 -16.65
C SER A 10 -15.86 -18.17 -17.31
N SER A 11 -15.83 -18.04 -18.64
CA SER A 11 -14.58 -18.01 -19.41
C SER A 11 -13.59 -16.97 -18.88
N LEU A 12 -14.09 -15.84 -18.39
CA LEU A 12 -13.30 -14.78 -17.77
C LEU A 12 -12.61 -15.25 -16.48
N VAL A 13 -13.32 -15.94 -15.59
CA VAL A 13 -12.75 -16.45 -14.34
C VAL A 13 -11.72 -17.54 -14.62
N LYS A 14 -12.00 -18.43 -15.57
CA LYS A 14 -11.05 -19.46 -16.01
C LYS A 14 -9.76 -18.81 -16.56
N TRP A 15 -9.90 -17.79 -17.39
CA TRP A 15 -8.76 -17.04 -17.94
C TRP A 15 -7.99 -16.26 -16.86
N SER A 16 -8.69 -15.62 -15.91
CA SER A 16 -8.02 -14.81 -14.88
C SER A 16 -7.23 -15.65 -13.89
N GLN A 17 -7.69 -16.88 -13.61
CA GLN A 17 -6.95 -17.86 -12.82
C GLN A 17 -5.75 -18.41 -13.61
N ALA A 18 -5.94 -18.75 -14.88
CA ALA A 18 -4.90 -19.32 -15.73
C ALA A 18 -3.78 -18.35 -16.10
N SER A 19 -4.07 -17.04 -16.10
CA SER A 19 -3.08 -15.98 -16.37
C SER A 19 -2.49 -15.37 -15.10
N GLY A 20 -3.01 -15.71 -13.92
CA GLY A 20 -2.66 -15.06 -12.65
C GLY A 20 -3.19 -13.64 -12.50
N ALA A 21 -3.95 -13.13 -13.48
CA ALA A 21 -4.54 -11.79 -13.46
C ALA A 21 -5.45 -11.56 -12.24
N MET A 22 -6.10 -12.62 -11.75
CA MET A 22 -6.89 -12.56 -10.52
C MET A 22 -6.04 -12.11 -9.31
N TRP A 23 -4.84 -12.66 -9.15
CA TRP A 23 -3.95 -12.36 -8.03
C TRP A 23 -3.39 -10.94 -8.13
N LEU A 24 -3.00 -10.51 -9.33
CA LEU A 24 -2.58 -9.13 -9.58
C LEU A 24 -3.71 -8.14 -9.26
N HIS A 25 -4.94 -8.45 -9.66
CA HIS A 25 -6.09 -7.59 -9.37
C HIS A 25 -6.35 -7.47 -7.86
N MET A 26 -6.23 -8.58 -7.12
CA MET A 26 -6.36 -8.56 -5.66
C MET A 26 -5.28 -7.70 -4.99
N LEU A 27 -4.03 -7.69 -5.49
CA LEU A 27 -2.96 -6.83 -4.98
C LEU A 27 -3.26 -5.34 -5.20
N LEU A 28 -3.71 -4.99 -6.40
CA LEU A 28 -4.04 -3.60 -6.73
C LEU A 28 -5.22 -3.07 -5.92
N LEU A 29 -6.20 -3.92 -5.61
CA LEU A 29 -7.37 -3.54 -4.81
C LEU A 29 -7.09 -3.50 -3.30
N SER A 30 -6.25 -4.40 -2.80
CA SER A 30 -6.00 -4.47 -1.35
C SER A 30 -5.12 -3.32 -0.86
N GLY A 31 -4.31 -2.71 -1.73
CA GLY A 31 -3.34 -1.67 -1.35
C GLY A 31 -2.21 -2.20 -0.46
N PHE A 32 -2.22 -3.48 -0.12
CA PHE A 32 -1.21 -4.15 0.69
C PHE A 32 -0.33 -5.01 -0.23
N ASN A 33 0.74 -4.39 -0.71
CA ASN A 33 1.77 -5.05 -1.53
C ASN A 33 2.80 -5.81 -0.69
N ASP A 34 2.42 -6.28 0.49
CA ASP A 34 3.30 -7.12 1.30
C ASP A 34 3.67 -8.37 0.51
N GLN A 35 4.98 -8.65 0.42
CA GLN A 35 5.54 -9.81 -0.25
C GLN A 35 5.08 -11.14 0.37
N TYR A 36 4.62 -11.11 1.63
CA TYR A 36 4.07 -12.27 2.33
C TYR A 36 2.54 -12.37 2.24
N SER A 37 1.88 -11.39 1.63
CA SER A 37 0.43 -11.43 1.46
C SER A 37 0.01 -12.63 0.59
N PHE A 38 -1.18 -13.16 0.86
CA PHE A 38 -1.72 -14.29 0.09
C PHE A 38 -1.79 -14.00 -1.42
N PRO A 39 -2.30 -12.85 -1.91
CA PRO A 39 -2.30 -12.56 -3.34
C PRO A 39 -0.89 -12.47 -3.94
N PHE A 40 0.08 -11.91 -3.20
CA PHE A 40 1.46 -11.78 -3.69
C PHE A 40 2.13 -13.14 -3.84
N THR A 41 2.00 -13.99 -2.82
CA THR A 41 2.57 -15.34 -2.82
C THR A 41 1.97 -16.19 -3.94
N GLN A 42 0.66 -16.09 -4.18
CA GLN A 42 -0.01 -16.77 -5.30
C GLN A 42 0.46 -16.25 -6.67
N LEU A 43 0.59 -14.93 -6.84
CA LEU A 43 1.10 -14.35 -8.09
C LEU A 43 2.53 -14.80 -8.38
N ARG A 44 3.41 -14.78 -7.37
CA ARG A 44 4.79 -15.24 -7.48
C ARG A 44 4.87 -16.73 -7.82
N ALA A 45 4.05 -17.56 -7.18
CA ALA A 45 3.96 -18.99 -7.50
C ALA A 45 3.48 -19.23 -8.93
N HIS A 46 2.50 -18.45 -9.40
CA HIS A 46 1.96 -18.55 -10.75
C HIS A 46 2.98 -18.21 -11.84
N LEU A 47 3.77 -17.15 -11.64
CA LEU A 47 4.84 -16.77 -12.57
C LEU A 47 6.01 -17.75 -12.54
N GLY A 48 6.25 -18.37 -11.38
CA GLY A 48 7.37 -19.26 -11.16
C GLY A 48 8.69 -18.53 -10.92
N ALA A 49 9.67 -19.24 -10.35
CA ALA A 49 10.90 -18.64 -9.86
C ALA A 49 11.73 -17.94 -10.96
N THR A 50 11.82 -18.54 -12.15
CA THR A 50 12.62 -18.01 -13.26
C THR A 50 12.06 -16.71 -13.81
N GLU A 51 10.76 -16.67 -14.14
CA GLU A 51 10.12 -15.47 -14.68
C GLU A 51 10.04 -14.37 -13.61
N TRP A 52 9.81 -14.73 -12.35
CA TRP A 52 9.86 -13.79 -11.24
C TRP A 52 11.23 -13.13 -11.09
N ALA A 53 12.31 -13.93 -11.13
CA ALA A 53 13.68 -13.40 -11.06
C ALA A 53 14.01 -12.52 -12.27
N ARG A 54 13.61 -12.93 -13.48
CA ARG A 54 13.80 -12.14 -14.71
C ARG A 54 13.16 -10.76 -14.60
N ARG A 55 11.91 -10.69 -14.15
CA ARG A 55 11.21 -9.41 -13.93
C ARG A 55 11.85 -8.60 -12.81
N GLY A 56 12.26 -9.25 -11.73
CA GLY A 56 12.98 -8.59 -10.64
C GLY A 56 14.23 -7.86 -11.14
N MET A 57 15.01 -8.49 -12.03
CA MET A 57 16.19 -7.87 -12.64
C MET A 57 15.84 -6.79 -13.67
N GLU A 58 14.76 -6.98 -14.44
CA GLU A 58 14.30 -6.02 -15.45
C GLU A 58 13.92 -4.66 -14.83
N PHE A 59 13.35 -4.70 -13.62
CA PHE A 59 12.93 -3.50 -12.88
C PHE A 59 13.86 -3.15 -11.71
N ASP A 60 15.04 -3.78 -11.61
CA ASP A 60 16.01 -3.45 -10.57
C ASP A 60 16.66 -2.10 -10.87
N ASN A 61 16.25 -1.07 -10.12
CA ASN A 61 16.77 0.28 -10.25
C ASN A 61 17.25 0.80 -8.88
N PRO A 62 18.48 0.43 -8.46
CA PRO A 62 18.99 0.79 -7.14
C PRO A 62 19.09 2.31 -6.93
N LYS A 63 19.33 3.07 -8.00
CA LYS A 63 19.43 4.53 -7.93
C LYS A 63 18.06 5.16 -7.64
N GLU A 64 17.03 4.77 -8.39
CA GLU A 64 15.66 5.25 -8.13
C GLU A 64 15.18 4.86 -6.73
N LEU A 65 15.54 3.65 -6.28
CA LEU A 65 15.21 3.19 -4.93
C LEU A 65 15.91 4.04 -3.85
N GLU A 66 17.18 4.38 -4.04
CA GLU A 66 17.94 5.24 -3.13
C GLU A 66 17.37 6.67 -3.10
N GLU A 67 17.07 7.26 -4.26
CA GLU A 67 16.44 8.57 -4.38
C GLU A 67 15.06 8.60 -3.70
N PHE A 68 14.25 7.56 -3.91
CA PHE A 68 12.96 7.40 -3.26
C PHE A 68 13.11 7.29 -1.73
N ALA A 69 14.06 6.47 -1.25
CA ALA A 69 14.30 6.31 0.18
C ALA A 69 14.74 7.62 0.83
N ALA A 70 15.69 8.34 0.21
CA ALA A 70 16.15 9.63 0.68
C ALA A 70 15.02 10.67 0.74
N GLN A 71 14.17 10.70 -0.29
CA GLN A 71 12.98 11.55 -0.32
C GLN A 71 11.99 11.19 0.80
N LYS A 72 11.76 9.91 1.06
CA LYS A 72 10.84 9.46 2.13
C LYS A 72 11.35 9.79 3.53
N VAL A 73 12.65 9.65 3.78
CA VAL A 73 13.25 10.07 5.05
C VAL A 73 13.05 11.57 5.27
N LYS A 74 13.33 12.39 4.25
CA LYS A 74 13.10 13.83 4.33
C LYS A 74 11.63 14.18 4.58
N GLU A 75 10.71 13.53 3.89
CA GLU A 75 9.27 13.73 4.11
C GLU A 75 8.87 13.35 5.54
N MET A 76 9.42 12.26 6.08
CA MET A 76 9.18 11.82 7.45
C MET A 76 9.64 12.86 8.47
N ASP A 77 10.84 13.42 8.31
CA ASP A 77 11.35 14.48 9.18
C ASP A 77 10.40 15.70 9.16
N MET A 78 9.92 16.09 7.98
CA MET A 78 8.94 17.18 7.85
C MET A 78 7.61 16.88 8.55
N TYR A 79 7.14 15.62 8.50
CA TYR A 79 5.93 15.23 9.21
C TYR A 79 6.12 15.24 10.73
N GLU A 80 7.28 14.83 11.23
CA GLU A 80 7.60 14.85 12.65
C GLU A 80 7.67 16.29 13.19
N GLU A 81 8.32 17.20 12.46
CA GLU A 81 8.32 18.63 12.79
C GLU A 81 6.90 19.22 12.80
N ALA A 82 6.09 18.91 11.77
CA ALA A 82 4.71 19.37 11.71
C ALA A 82 3.87 18.81 12.87
N LEU A 83 4.09 17.55 13.24
CA LEU A 83 3.43 16.91 14.38
C LEU A 83 3.80 17.62 15.68
N GLU A 84 5.08 17.92 15.91
CA GLU A 84 5.54 18.60 17.12
C GLU A 84 4.87 19.98 17.28
N GLU A 85 4.74 20.75 16.20
CA GLU A 85 4.08 22.06 16.21
C GLU A 85 2.56 21.96 16.48
N ILE A 86 1.91 20.92 15.96
CA ILE A 86 0.51 20.63 16.25
C ILE A 86 0.34 20.24 17.73
N GLU A 87 1.22 19.40 18.27
CA GLU A 87 1.18 18.97 19.67
C GLU A 87 1.41 20.13 20.65
N LYS A 88 2.37 21.02 20.36
CA LYS A 88 2.56 22.27 21.12
C LYS A 88 1.30 23.13 21.11
N SER A 89 0.68 23.30 19.94
CA SER A 89 -0.55 24.07 19.80
C SER A 89 -1.71 23.43 20.56
N LYS A 90 -1.81 22.10 20.54
CA LYS A 90 -2.81 21.34 21.29
C LYS A 90 -2.64 21.53 22.80
N ALA A 91 -1.40 21.52 23.31
CA ALA A 91 -1.14 21.78 24.74
C ALA A 91 -1.60 23.20 25.17
N LEU A 92 -1.52 24.19 24.28
CA LEU A 92 -2.07 25.53 24.55
C LEU A 92 -3.61 25.51 24.64
N VAL A 93 -4.27 24.69 23.84
CA VAL A 93 -5.72 24.49 23.95
C VAL A 93 -6.07 23.80 25.26
N ASP A 94 -5.34 22.74 25.63
CA ASP A 94 -5.59 21.98 26.85
C ASP A 94 -5.38 22.81 28.13
N THR A 95 -4.46 23.77 28.09
CA THR A 95 -4.22 24.73 29.19
C THR A 95 -5.17 25.94 29.18
N GLY A 96 -6.07 26.04 28.19
CA GLY A 96 -7.00 27.16 28.04
C GLY A 96 -6.37 28.46 27.52
N ASN A 97 -5.07 28.43 27.16
CA ASN A 97 -4.33 29.56 26.61
C ASN A 97 -4.63 29.79 25.11
N MET A 98 -5.32 28.85 24.46
CA MET A 98 -5.76 28.94 23.07
C MET A 98 -7.18 28.39 22.94
N THR A 99 -8.02 29.02 22.12
CA THR A 99 -9.35 28.50 21.80
C THR A 99 -9.29 27.46 20.67
N LYS A 100 -10.28 26.57 20.61
CA LYS A 100 -10.37 25.56 19.54
C LYS A 100 -10.45 26.20 18.14
N ASP A 101 -11.17 27.31 18.00
CA ASP A 101 -11.30 28.01 16.72
C ASP A 101 -9.96 28.60 16.24
N MET A 102 -9.17 29.16 17.17
CA MET A 102 -7.81 29.63 16.85
C MET A 102 -6.87 28.49 16.45
N PHE A 103 -6.99 27.34 17.12
CA PHE A 103 -6.21 26.16 16.75
C PHE A 103 -6.54 25.69 15.32
N ILE A 104 -7.83 25.61 14.99
CA ILE A 104 -8.29 25.19 13.66
C ILE A 104 -7.81 26.16 12.57
N GLN A 105 -7.91 27.47 12.79
CA GLN A 105 -7.42 28.48 11.83
C GLN A 105 -5.91 28.44 11.60
N ARG A 106 -5.13 27.96 12.58
CA ARG A 106 -3.66 27.90 12.49
C ARG A 106 -3.15 26.70 11.69
N HIS A 107 -3.95 25.62 11.61
CA HIS A 107 -3.53 24.32 11.06
C HIS A 107 -4.40 23.87 9.87
N LEU A 108 -5.17 24.79 9.27
CA LEU A 108 -5.93 24.60 8.03
C LEU A 108 -5.22 25.22 6.82
#